data_AF-A0A6N2VAE7-F1
#
_entry.id   AF-A0A6N2VAE7-F1
#
_cell.length_a   1.000
_cell.length_b   1.000
_cell.length_c   1.000
_cell.angle_alpha   90.00
_cell.angle_beta   90.00
_cell.angle_gamma   90.00
#
_symmetry.space_group_name_H-M   'P 1'
#
loop_
_entity.id
_entity.type
_entity.pdbx_description
1 polymer ?
#
loop_
_entity_poly.entity_id
_entity_poly.type
_entity_poly.pdbx_seq_one_letter_code
_entity_poly.pdbx_strand_id
1 'polypeptide(L)'
;MEISPVKDTLRIALVGDYNAGITAHQAIPLAIDDAAAVLELLADYDWLSSTEITSAEDLVGYDAIWVVPGSPYKNTEGALTAIRYARENSIPFLGTCGGFQHAILEYARNVLGWSDAAHAETDTAGRMVIAPLACSLVEKTDEVELRPNTLIAKAYGQPVISEGYQCNYGIAEAFAAELDSGDLRVTGWDDNGDIRAVELVTHPFFVATLFQPERGALTGKPVPLAQAMLRAARG
;
A
#
# COMPACT_ATOMS: atom_id res chain seq x y z
N MET A 1 19.24 25.20 -5.35
CA MET A 1 18.13 24.45 -4.75
C MET A 1 16.88 24.98 -5.43
N GLU A 2 16.52 24.38 -6.57
CA GLU A 2 15.29 24.75 -7.27
C GLU A 2 14.15 24.23 -6.42
N ILE A 3 13.36 25.15 -5.87
CA ILE A 3 12.12 24.83 -5.19
C ILE A 3 11.15 24.53 -6.33
N SER A 4 10.84 23.25 -6.56
CA SER A 4 9.78 22.88 -7.50
C SER A 4 8.52 23.66 -7.11
N PRO A 5 7.82 24.28 -8.09
CA PRO A 5 6.60 25.01 -7.78
C PRO A 5 5.60 24.05 -7.13
N VAL A 6 5.01 24.47 -6.01
CA VAL A 6 3.91 23.74 -5.36
C VAL A 6 2.80 23.60 -6.40
N LYS A 7 2.43 22.36 -6.75
CA LYS A 7 1.33 22.11 -7.67
C LYS A 7 0.01 22.55 -7.04
N ASP A 8 -0.83 23.21 -7.83
CA ASP A 8 -2.16 23.65 -7.37
C ASP A 8 -3.09 22.47 -7.06
N THR A 9 -2.96 21.37 -7.81
CA THR A 9 -3.72 20.13 -7.63
C THR A 9 -2.79 18.92 -7.71
N LEU A 10 -2.87 18.05 -6.70
CA LEU A 10 -2.18 16.75 -6.70
C LEU A 10 -2.96 15.75 -7.55
N ARG A 11 -2.26 14.94 -8.35
CA ARG A 11 -2.87 13.84 -9.10
C ARG A 11 -2.49 12.49 -8.50
N ILE A 12 -3.48 11.69 -8.14
CA ILE A 12 -3.28 10.38 -7.48
C ILE A 12 -3.71 9.26 -8.43
N ALA A 13 -2.84 8.28 -8.67
CA ALA A 13 -3.23 7.06 -9.37
C ALA A 13 -3.76 6.03 -8.37
N LEU A 14 -5.02 5.63 -8.54
CA LEU A 14 -5.61 4.48 -7.83
C LEU A 14 -5.49 3.24 -8.72
N VAL A 15 -4.52 2.39 -8.41
CA VAL A 15 -4.15 1.24 -9.26
C VAL A 15 -4.80 -0.03 -8.73
N GLY A 16 -5.72 -0.59 -9.52
CA GLY A 16 -6.42 -1.84 -9.23
C GLY A 16 -7.68 -1.99 -10.07
N ASP A 17 -8.31 -3.17 -10.08
CA ASP A 17 -9.49 -3.41 -10.92
C ASP A 17 -10.77 -2.97 -10.20
N TYR A 18 -11.25 -1.75 -10.48
CA TYR A 18 -12.42 -1.18 -9.78
C TYR A 18 -13.61 -2.14 -9.77
N ASN A 19 -14.25 -2.21 -8.60
CA ASN A 19 -15.41 -3.05 -8.37
C ASN A 19 -16.25 -2.43 -7.26
N ALA A 20 -17.46 -1.99 -7.60
CA ALA A 20 -18.39 -1.39 -6.65
C ALA A 20 -18.85 -2.37 -5.55
N GLY A 21 -18.65 -3.68 -5.70
CA GLY A 21 -18.90 -4.66 -4.65
C GLY A 21 -17.80 -4.76 -3.58
N ILE A 22 -16.65 -4.12 -3.79
CA ILE A 22 -15.55 -4.10 -2.82
C ILE A 22 -15.66 -2.84 -1.96
N THR A 23 -15.88 -3.02 -0.66
CA THR A 23 -16.08 -1.93 0.31
C THR A 23 -14.94 -0.92 0.30
N ALA A 24 -13.69 -1.38 0.25
CA ALA A 24 -12.52 -0.50 0.19
C ALA A 24 -12.56 0.43 -1.04
N HIS A 25 -13.01 -0.05 -2.20
CA HIS A 25 -13.08 0.76 -3.43
C HIS A 25 -14.07 1.91 -3.33
N GLN A 26 -15.16 1.72 -2.57
CA GLN A 26 -16.10 2.81 -2.27
C GLN A 26 -15.51 3.81 -1.27
N ALA A 27 -14.65 3.34 -0.37
CA ALA A 27 -14.11 4.12 0.74
C ALA A 27 -12.91 5.00 0.35
N ILE A 28 -12.07 4.54 -0.59
CA ILE A 28 -10.83 5.23 -1.00
C ILE A 28 -11.08 6.66 -1.49
N PRO A 29 -12.05 6.94 -2.38
CA PRO A 29 -12.36 8.32 -2.77
C PRO A 29 -12.67 9.21 -1.57
N LEU A 30 -13.50 8.74 -0.64
CA LEU A 30 -13.86 9.48 0.57
C LEU A 30 -12.65 9.73 1.47
N ALA A 31 -11.73 8.77 1.56
CA ALA A 31 -10.50 8.89 2.31
C ALA A 31 -9.57 9.96 1.73
N ILE A 32 -9.50 10.08 0.40
CA ILE A 32 -8.72 11.11 -0.29
C ILE A 32 -9.37 12.47 -0.11
N ASP A 33 -10.70 12.58 -0.30
CA ASP A 33 -11.43 13.83 -0.16
C ASP A 33 -11.32 14.41 1.25
N ASP A 34 -11.48 13.56 2.29
CA ASP A 34 -11.29 13.95 3.69
C ASP A 34 -9.84 14.40 3.94
N ALA A 35 -8.86 13.63 3.46
CA ALA A 35 -7.45 13.95 3.63
C ALA A 35 -7.07 15.28 2.95
N ALA A 36 -7.58 15.53 1.75
CA ALA A 36 -7.37 16.75 0.99
C ALA A 36 -7.97 17.96 1.71
N ALA A 37 -9.20 17.82 2.23
CA ALA A 37 -9.88 18.85 3.00
C ALA A 37 -9.12 19.20 4.29
N VAL A 38 -8.66 18.20 5.04
CA VAL A 38 -7.87 18.39 6.27
C VAL A 38 -6.54 19.11 6.01
N LEU A 39 -5.94 18.87 4.85
CA LEU A 39 -4.64 19.46 4.47
C LEU A 39 -4.76 20.77 3.69
N GLU A 40 -5.98 21.25 3.46
CA GLU A 40 -6.29 22.44 2.66
C GLU A 40 -5.59 22.39 1.28
N LEU A 41 -5.71 21.26 0.58
CA LEU A 41 -5.13 21.04 -0.75
C LEU A 41 -6.20 20.54 -1.74
N LEU A 42 -5.92 20.69 -3.03
CA LEU A 42 -6.71 20.06 -4.08
C LEU A 42 -6.05 18.73 -4.48
N ALA A 43 -6.86 17.68 -4.56
CA ALA A 43 -6.42 16.37 -5.00
C ALA A 43 -7.45 15.79 -5.97
N ASP A 44 -6.99 15.44 -7.17
CA ASP A 44 -7.73 14.65 -8.13
C ASP A 44 -7.17 13.22 -8.14
N TYR A 45 -8.03 12.25 -8.47
CA TYR A 45 -7.63 10.85 -8.56
C TYR A 45 -8.17 10.20 -9.84
N ASP A 46 -7.34 9.39 -10.46
CA ASP A 46 -7.69 8.57 -11.61
C ASP A 46 -7.65 7.10 -11.20
N TRP A 47 -8.73 6.37 -11.49
CA TRP A 47 -8.76 4.93 -11.26
C TRP A 47 -8.21 4.20 -12.49
N LEU A 48 -7.07 3.54 -12.33
CA LEU A 48 -6.37 2.80 -13.38
C LEU A 48 -6.53 1.30 -13.15
N SER A 49 -7.19 0.62 -14.09
CA SER A 49 -7.25 -0.84 -14.14
C SER A 49 -5.84 -1.40 -14.26
N SER A 50 -5.58 -2.55 -13.62
CA SER A 50 -4.27 -3.21 -13.70
C SER A 50 -3.87 -3.54 -15.16
N THR A 51 -4.87 -3.71 -16.03
CA THR A 51 -4.69 -3.97 -17.47
C THR A 51 -4.35 -2.74 -18.31
N GLU A 52 -4.61 -1.53 -17.81
CA GLU A 52 -4.30 -0.27 -18.52
C GLU A 52 -2.84 0.13 -18.34
N ILE A 53 -2.16 -0.42 -17.31
CA ILE A 53 -0.75 -0.17 -17.04
C ILE A 53 0.08 -1.21 -17.79
N THR A 54 0.64 -0.77 -18.91
CA THR A 54 1.49 -1.58 -19.77
C THR A 54 2.96 -1.20 -19.66
N SER A 55 3.23 0.00 -19.14
CA SER A 55 4.56 0.58 -19.04
C SER A 55 4.63 1.67 -17.96
N ALA A 56 5.84 2.16 -17.66
CA ALA A 56 6.06 3.23 -16.69
C ALA A 56 5.49 4.58 -17.17
N GLU A 57 5.40 4.75 -18.49
CA GLU A 57 4.92 5.95 -19.16
C GLU A 57 3.45 6.24 -18.82
N ASP A 58 2.66 5.19 -18.58
CA ASP A 58 1.25 5.28 -18.17
C ASP A 58 1.06 5.97 -16.80
N LEU A 59 2.14 6.08 -16.01
CA LEU A 59 2.15 6.61 -14.65
C LEU A 59 2.82 8.00 -14.55
N VAL A 60 3.30 8.52 -15.68
CA VAL A 60 3.96 9.84 -15.71
C VAL A 60 2.95 10.93 -15.36
N GLY A 61 3.33 11.79 -14.41
CA GLY A 61 2.56 12.97 -14.03
C GLY A 61 1.66 12.79 -12.81
N TYR A 62 1.56 11.58 -12.26
CA TYR A 62 0.98 11.36 -10.93
C TYR A 62 1.96 11.74 -9.82
N ASP A 63 1.42 12.34 -8.77
CA ASP A 63 2.15 12.81 -7.58
C ASP A 63 2.13 11.80 -6.45
N ALA A 64 1.20 10.84 -6.48
CA ALA A 64 1.14 9.71 -5.57
C ALA A 64 0.50 8.51 -6.27
N ILE A 65 0.85 7.30 -5.81
CA ILE A 65 0.30 6.05 -6.31
C ILE A 65 -0.25 5.25 -5.12
N TRP A 66 -1.53 4.90 -5.18
CA TRP A 66 -2.15 3.97 -4.25
C TRP A 66 -2.53 2.68 -4.99
N VAL A 67 -1.84 1.58 -4.69
CA VAL A 67 -2.25 0.25 -5.17
C VAL A 67 -3.28 -0.32 -4.19
N VAL A 68 -4.51 -0.45 -4.66
CA VAL A 68 -5.70 -0.63 -3.83
C VAL A 68 -6.00 -2.12 -3.58
N PRO A 69 -6.90 -2.49 -2.67
CA PRO A 69 -7.28 -3.89 -2.46
C PRO A 69 -7.95 -4.54 -3.68
N GLY A 70 -8.31 -5.82 -3.56
CA GLY A 70 -9.02 -6.54 -4.62
C GLY A 70 -8.12 -7.42 -5.49
N SER A 71 -7.04 -7.98 -4.92
CA SER A 71 -6.35 -9.10 -5.55
C SER A 71 -7.29 -10.33 -5.61
N PRO A 72 -7.07 -11.25 -6.57
CA PRO A 72 -6.05 -11.20 -7.62
C PRO A 72 -6.36 -10.14 -8.67
N TYR A 73 -5.34 -9.37 -9.06
CA TYR A 73 -5.48 -8.39 -10.14
C TYR A 73 -5.62 -9.09 -11.49
N LYS A 74 -6.37 -8.49 -12.42
CA LYS A 74 -6.51 -8.99 -13.80
C LYS A 74 -5.17 -9.04 -14.53
N ASN A 75 -4.27 -8.11 -14.23
CA ASN A 75 -2.91 -8.08 -14.73
C ASN A 75 -1.93 -7.76 -13.58
N THR A 76 -1.38 -8.81 -12.96
CA THR A 76 -0.38 -8.69 -11.89
C THR A 76 0.82 -7.84 -12.29
N GLU A 77 1.33 -7.99 -13.52
CA GLU A 77 2.52 -7.23 -13.97
C GLU A 77 2.25 -5.73 -14.07
N GLY A 78 1.01 -5.31 -14.37
CA GLY A 78 0.63 -3.90 -14.35
C GLY A 78 0.67 -3.31 -12.93
N ALA A 79 0.17 -4.06 -11.94
CA ALA A 79 0.28 -3.66 -10.54
C ALA A 79 1.75 -3.60 -10.07
N LEU A 80 2.57 -4.61 -10.42
CA LEU A 80 4.00 -4.61 -10.10
C LEU A 80 4.75 -3.46 -10.79
N THR A 81 4.40 -3.12 -12.02
CA THR A 81 4.94 -1.97 -12.75
C THR A 81 4.66 -0.65 -12.00
N ALA A 82 3.44 -0.48 -11.49
CA ALA A 82 3.09 0.71 -10.71
C ALA A 82 3.88 0.84 -9.41
N ILE A 83 4.00 -0.26 -8.67
CA ILE A 83 4.77 -0.31 -7.41
C ILE A 83 6.24 0.02 -7.68
N ARG A 84 6.81 -0.63 -8.69
CA ARG A 84 8.21 -0.42 -9.10
C ARG A 84 8.45 1.02 -9.52
N TYR A 85 7.56 1.57 -10.35
CA TYR A 85 7.66 2.95 -10.79
C TYR A 85 7.67 3.91 -9.61
N ALA A 86 6.76 3.72 -8.65
CA ALA A 86 6.71 4.53 -7.44
C ALA A 86 8.03 4.45 -6.67
N ARG A 87 8.49 3.21 -6.39
CA ARG A 87 9.72 2.92 -5.65
C ARG A 87 10.97 3.53 -6.29
N GLU A 88 11.13 3.39 -7.60
CA GLU A 88 12.34 3.81 -8.32
C GLU A 88 12.37 5.32 -8.59
N ASN A 89 11.21 5.97 -8.66
CA ASN A 89 11.10 7.41 -8.97
C ASN A 89 10.78 8.27 -7.74
N SER A 90 10.82 7.70 -6.53
CA SER A 90 10.53 8.41 -5.28
C SER A 90 9.13 9.02 -5.22
N ILE A 91 8.15 8.40 -5.90
CA ILE A 91 6.76 8.86 -5.89
C ILE A 91 6.04 8.27 -4.68
N PRO A 92 5.46 9.10 -3.78
CA PRO A 92 4.71 8.63 -2.62
C PRO A 92 3.78 7.46 -2.93
N PHE A 93 3.96 6.37 -2.18
CA PHE A 93 3.29 5.10 -2.40
C PHE A 93 2.52 4.64 -1.17
N LEU A 94 1.27 4.20 -1.41
CA LEU A 94 0.46 3.47 -0.43
C LEU A 94 -0.03 2.14 -1.05
N GLY A 95 0.18 1.03 -0.37
CA GLY A 95 -0.36 -0.27 -0.78
C GLY A 95 -1.20 -0.91 0.32
N THR A 96 -2.50 -1.13 0.11
CA THR A 96 -3.39 -1.73 1.13
C THR A 96 -3.91 -3.11 0.70
N CYS A 97 -3.92 -4.08 1.63
CA CYS A 97 -4.26 -5.50 1.40
C CYS A 97 -3.56 -6.10 0.17
N GLY A 98 -4.25 -6.19 -0.98
CA GLY A 98 -3.67 -6.65 -2.24
C GLY A 98 -2.44 -5.82 -2.66
N GLY A 99 -2.48 -4.50 -2.49
CA GLY A 99 -1.34 -3.63 -2.80
C GLY A 99 -0.15 -3.88 -1.90
N PHE A 100 -0.38 -4.24 -0.63
CA PHE A 100 0.68 -4.67 0.28
C PHE A 100 1.30 -5.99 -0.17
N GLN A 101 0.47 -7.00 -0.47
CA GLN A 101 0.95 -8.30 -0.92
C GLN A 101 1.80 -8.19 -2.19
N HIS A 102 1.39 -7.32 -3.12
CA HIS A 102 2.12 -7.10 -4.37
C HIS A 102 3.34 -6.21 -4.19
N ALA A 103 3.38 -5.34 -3.16
CA ALA A 103 4.59 -4.60 -2.81
C ALA A 103 5.70 -5.52 -2.29
N ILE A 104 5.32 -6.53 -1.50
CA ILE A 104 6.23 -7.61 -1.09
C ILE A 104 6.75 -8.40 -2.29
N LEU A 105 5.85 -8.76 -3.21
CA LEU A 105 6.20 -9.49 -4.43
C LEU A 105 7.15 -8.67 -5.33
N GLU A 106 6.87 -7.39 -5.54
CA GLU A 106 7.71 -6.48 -6.34
C GLU A 106 9.11 -6.36 -5.73
N TYR A 107 9.20 -6.15 -4.41
CA TYR A 107 10.47 -6.00 -3.71
C TYR A 107 11.30 -7.27 -3.78
N ALA A 108 10.69 -8.44 -3.55
CA ALA A 108 11.37 -9.73 -3.66
C ALA A 108 11.96 -9.93 -5.07
N ARG A 109 11.17 -9.66 -6.12
CA ARG A 109 11.61 -9.86 -7.51
C ARG A 109 12.69 -8.87 -7.94
N ASN A 110 12.53 -7.59 -7.62
CA ASN A 110 13.33 -6.52 -8.22
C ASN A 110 14.47 -6.01 -7.33
N VAL A 111 14.34 -6.10 -6.00
CA VAL A 111 15.38 -5.63 -5.07
C VAL A 111 16.21 -6.79 -4.54
N LEU A 112 15.57 -7.89 -4.12
CA LEU A 112 16.29 -9.08 -3.65
C LEU A 112 16.74 -10.01 -4.81
N GLY A 113 16.28 -9.74 -6.03
CA GLY A 113 16.63 -10.53 -7.22
C GLY A 113 15.98 -11.92 -7.26
N TRP A 114 14.91 -12.15 -6.49
CA TRP A 114 14.19 -13.41 -6.46
C TRP A 114 13.19 -13.46 -7.61
N SER A 115 13.69 -13.69 -8.83
CA SER A 115 12.87 -13.70 -10.04
C SER A 115 11.73 -14.73 -10.03
N ASP A 116 11.86 -15.80 -9.24
CA ASP A 116 10.87 -16.85 -9.03
C ASP A 116 9.99 -16.63 -7.77
N ALA A 117 10.06 -15.44 -7.14
CA ALA A 117 9.15 -15.09 -6.05
C ALA A 117 7.69 -15.12 -6.56
N ALA A 118 6.82 -15.71 -5.74
CA ALA A 118 5.47 -16.10 -6.12
C ALA A 118 4.44 -15.74 -5.05
N HIS A 119 3.18 -15.66 -5.47
CA HIS A 119 2.04 -15.34 -4.63
C HIS A 119 1.05 -16.50 -4.63
N ALA A 120 0.83 -17.13 -3.47
CA ALA A 120 0.06 -18.38 -3.39
C ALA A 120 -1.41 -18.29 -3.80
N GLU A 121 -1.99 -17.08 -3.89
CA GLU A 121 -3.33 -16.88 -4.44
C GLU A 121 -3.44 -17.22 -5.94
N THR A 122 -2.36 -17.02 -6.71
CA THR A 122 -2.36 -17.17 -8.17
C THR A 122 -1.35 -18.20 -8.66
N ASP A 123 -0.26 -18.40 -7.94
CA ASP A 123 0.86 -19.24 -8.36
C ASP A 123 0.84 -20.60 -7.65
N THR A 124 1.22 -21.65 -8.40
CA THR A 124 1.36 -23.03 -7.87
C THR A 124 2.81 -23.48 -7.72
N ALA A 125 3.77 -22.64 -8.12
CA ALA A 125 5.20 -22.90 -8.09
C ALA A 125 5.98 -21.60 -7.83
N GLY A 126 7.26 -21.72 -7.49
CA GLY A 126 8.13 -20.60 -7.13
C GLY A 126 8.26 -20.42 -5.61
N ARG A 127 9.06 -19.44 -5.19
CA ARG A 127 9.29 -19.11 -3.79
C ARG A 127 8.15 -18.24 -3.29
N MET A 128 7.23 -18.82 -2.53
CA MET A 128 6.08 -18.10 -1.98
C MET A 128 6.55 -17.02 -1.00
N VAL A 129 6.36 -15.76 -1.38
CA VAL A 129 6.58 -14.61 -0.49
C VAL A 129 5.28 -14.14 0.14
N ILE A 130 4.16 -14.49 -0.49
CA ILE A 130 2.81 -14.38 0.06
C ILE A 130 2.17 -15.77 0.13
N ALA A 131 1.62 -16.12 1.29
CA ALA A 131 1.04 -17.42 1.59
C ALA A 131 -0.35 -17.27 2.25
N PRO A 132 -1.20 -18.33 2.23
CA PRO A 132 -2.47 -18.31 2.95
C PRO A 132 -2.23 -18.07 4.44
N LEU A 133 -3.03 -17.19 5.05
CA LEU A 133 -3.00 -16.98 6.49
C LEU A 133 -3.55 -18.21 7.20
N ALA A 134 -2.93 -18.59 8.32
CA ALA A 134 -3.42 -19.69 9.15
C ALA A 134 -4.84 -19.42 9.68
N CYS A 135 -5.18 -18.15 9.90
CA CYS A 135 -6.53 -17.69 10.22
C CYS A 135 -6.93 -16.58 9.27
N SER A 136 -8.07 -16.74 8.59
CA SER A 136 -8.63 -15.69 7.72
C SER A 136 -8.88 -14.40 8.52
N LEU A 137 -8.56 -13.26 7.91
CA LEU A 137 -8.81 -11.93 8.47
C LEU A 137 -10.00 -11.22 7.79
N VAL A 138 -10.82 -11.94 7.05
CA VAL A 138 -12.00 -11.39 6.37
C VAL A 138 -12.98 -10.80 7.39
N GLU A 139 -13.32 -9.52 7.22
CA GLU A 139 -14.21 -8.73 8.08
C GLU A 139 -13.83 -8.73 9.56
N LYS A 140 -12.52 -8.87 9.85
CA LYS A 140 -11.98 -8.76 11.22
C LYS A 140 -11.44 -7.37 11.50
N THR A 141 -11.41 -7.01 12.77
CA THR A 141 -10.73 -5.82 13.28
C THR A 141 -9.85 -6.27 14.43
N ASP A 142 -8.55 -6.05 14.30
CA ASP A 142 -7.55 -6.50 15.28
C ASP A 142 -6.61 -5.33 15.63
N GLU A 143 -5.91 -5.47 16.74
CA GLU A 143 -4.88 -4.51 17.15
C GLU A 143 -3.59 -4.70 16.33
N VAL A 144 -2.91 -3.60 16.07
CA VAL A 144 -1.60 -3.58 15.41
C VAL A 144 -0.67 -2.72 16.23
N GLU A 145 0.41 -3.32 16.72
CA GLU A 145 1.52 -2.59 17.33
C GLU A 145 2.40 -2.01 16.23
N LEU A 146 2.66 -0.70 16.31
CA LEU A 146 3.46 0.05 15.36
C LEU A 146 4.85 0.32 15.93
N ARG A 147 5.87 0.05 15.11
CA ARG A 147 7.25 0.37 15.44
C ARG A 147 7.40 1.89 15.64
N PRO A 148 7.96 2.37 16.77
CA PRO A 148 8.18 3.80 16.99
C PRO A 148 9.09 4.45 15.94
N ASN A 149 8.93 5.76 15.76
CA ASN A 149 9.74 6.60 14.84
C ASN A 149 9.62 6.26 13.34
N THR A 150 8.60 5.51 12.93
CA THR A 150 8.26 5.19 11.54
C THR A 150 7.27 6.18 10.95
N LEU A 151 7.02 6.13 9.63
CA LEU A 151 6.02 6.99 8.97
C LEU A 151 4.62 6.66 9.49
N ILE A 152 4.28 5.38 9.60
CA ILE A 152 2.98 4.90 10.06
C ILE A 152 2.72 5.29 11.51
N ALA A 153 3.68 5.10 12.41
CA ALA A 153 3.52 5.49 13.81
C ALA A 153 3.33 7.02 13.95
N LYS A 154 4.02 7.82 13.13
CA LYS A 154 3.83 9.28 13.09
C LYS A 154 2.48 9.68 12.53
N ALA A 155 2.00 8.99 11.48
CA ALA A 155 0.71 9.25 10.87
C ALA A 155 -0.43 9.00 11.86
N TYR A 156 -0.41 7.85 12.55
CA TYR A 156 -1.42 7.48 13.53
C TYR A 156 -1.28 8.20 14.87
N GLY A 157 -0.08 8.64 15.24
CA GLY A 157 0.17 9.34 16.50
C GLY A 157 0.07 8.48 17.76
N GLN A 158 0.02 7.15 17.61
CA GLN A 158 -0.11 6.20 18.71
C GLN A 158 0.63 4.88 18.40
N PRO A 159 1.14 4.16 19.41
CA PRO A 159 1.92 2.94 19.22
C PRO A 159 1.07 1.70 18.93
N VAL A 160 -0.22 1.72 19.26
CA VAL A 160 -1.15 0.62 19.00
C VAL A 160 -2.38 1.20 18.32
N ILE A 161 -2.78 0.58 17.21
CA ILE A 161 -3.95 0.98 16.42
C ILE A 161 -4.92 -0.20 16.31
N SER A 162 -6.16 0.06 15.89
CA SER A 162 -7.16 -0.97 15.63
C SER A 162 -7.73 -0.77 14.23
N GLU A 163 -7.52 -1.75 13.35
CA GLU A 163 -7.80 -1.63 11.92
C GLU A 163 -8.50 -2.84 11.34
N GLY A 164 -9.28 -2.60 10.29
CA GLY A 164 -10.09 -3.60 9.61
C GLY A 164 -9.34 -4.35 8.50
N TYR A 165 -9.66 -5.63 8.32
CA TYR A 165 -9.02 -6.50 7.33
C TYR A 165 -10.05 -7.11 6.37
N GLN A 166 -9.58 -7.45 5.16
CA GLN A 166 -10.33 -8.21 4.16
C GLN A 166 -9.39 -9.06 3.31
N CYS A 167 -8.56 -9.88 3.95
CA CYS A 167 -7.51 -10.65 3.26
C CYS A 167 -7.44 -12.09 3.80
N ASN A 168 -7.15 -13.04 2.90
CA ASN A 168 -6.88 -14.45 3.24
C ASN A 168 -5.40 -14.82 3.11
N TYR A 169 -4.58 -13.89 2.65
CA TYR A 169 -3.16 -14.10 2.38
C TYR A 169 -2.32 -13.01 3.05
N GLY A 170 -1.11 -13.36 3.46
CA GLY A 170 -0.14 -12.46 4.08
C GLY A 170 1.29 -12.91 3.80
N ILE A 171 2.26 -12.29 4.46
CA ILE A 171 3.66 -12.62 4.26
C ILE A 171 3.93 -14.08 4.65
N ALA A 172 4.62 -14.81 3.77
CA ALA A 172 5.08 -16.14 4.07
C ALA A 172 6.16 -16.11 5.15
N GLU A 173 6.10 -17.04 6.11
CA GLU A 173 7.04 -17.12 7.23
C GLU A 173 8.51 -17.18 6.76
N ALA A 174 8.78 -17.94 5.70
CA ALA A 174 10.11 -18.05 5.11
C ALA A 174 10.63 -16.73 4.51
N PHE A 175 9.74 -15.82 4.10
CA PHE A 175 10.12 -14.50 3.59
C PHE A 175 10.24 -13.45 4.69
N ALA A 176 9.50 -13.59 5.79
CA ALA A 176 9.52 -12.65 6.90
C ALA A 176 10.94 -12.39 7.43
N ALA A 177 11.77 -13.43 7.52
CA ALA A 177 13.16 -13.33 7.98
C ALA A 177 14.06 -12.48 7.06
N GLU A 178 13.75 -12.38 5.77
CA GLU A 178 14.53 -11.58 4.83
C GLU A 178 14.31 -10.07 5.04
N LEU A 179 13.17 -9.68 5.60
CA LEU A 179 12.83 -8.28 5.89
C LEU A 179 13.59 -7.69 7.08
N ASP A 180 14.32 -8.51 7.84
CA ASP A 180 15.11 -8.04 8.99
C ASP A 180 16.38 -7.28 8.59
N SER A 181 16.90 -7.52 7.39
CA SER A 181 18.20 -7.00 6.95
C SER A 181 18.14 -6.00 5.78
N GLY A 182 16.95 -5.81 5.21
CA GLY A 182 16.74 -4.93 4.06
C GLY A 182 16.27 -3.51 4.40
N ASP A 183 16.13 -2.70 3.35
CA ASP A 183 15.56 -1.34 3.45
C ASP A 183 14.02 -1.35 3.58
N LEU A 184 13.36 -2.40 3.08
CA LEU A 184 11.94 -2.62 3.33
C LEU A 184 11.79 -3.23 4.73
N ARG A 185 11.45 -2.38 5.70
CA ARG A 185 11.39 -2.74 7.11
C ARG A 185 9.98 -3.07 7.53
N VAL A 186 9.87 -4.03 8.42
CA VAL A 186 8.64 -4.25 9.17
C VAL A 186 8.42 -3.13 10.17
N THR A 187 7.22 -2.55 10.12
CA THR A 187 6.82 -1.40 10.93
C THR A 187 5.51 -1.60 11.68
N GLY A 188 4.83 -2.73 11.50
CA GLY A 188 3.73 -3.11 12.37
C GLY A 188 3.43 -4.61 12.38
N TRP A 189 2.97 -5.09 13.53
CA TRP A 189 2.66 -6.50 13.81
C TRP A 189 1.35 -6.64 14.58
N ASP A 190 0.73 -7.81 14.54
CA ASP A 190 -0.33 -8.16 15.48
C ASP A 190 0.24 -8.79 16.77
N ASP A 191 -0.65 -9.16 17.69
CA ASP A 191 -0.30 -9.79 18.98
C ASP A 191 0.44 -11.13 18.86
N ASN A 192 0.36 -11.80 17.71
CA ASN A 192 1.08 -13.05 17.46
C ASN A 192 2.45 -12.82 16.81
N GLY A 193 2.80 -11.56 16.51
CA GLY A 193 4.02 -11.19 15.79
C GLY A 193 3.90 -11.33 14.28
N ASP A 194 2.69 -11.56 13.73
CA ASP A 194 2.49 -11.59 12.28
C ASP A 194 2.64 -10.17 11.72
N ILE A 195 3.30 -10.07 10.56
CA ILE A 195 3.56 -8.77 9.93
C ILE A 195 2.27 -8.19 9.34
N ARG A 196 1.95 -6.94 9.72
CA ARG A 196 0.77 -6.20 9.26
C ARG A 196 1.11 -4.91 8.51
N ALA A 197 2.31 -4.37 8.66
CA ALA A 197 2.76 -3.19 7.93
C ALA A 197 4.26 -3.20 7.63
N VAL A 198 4.65 -2.64 6.48
CA VAL A 198 6.04 -2.43 6.07
C VAL A 198 6.25 -1.02 5.50
N GLU A 199 7.47 -0.53 5.60
CA GLU A 199 7.91 0.74 5.02
C GLU A 199 9.27 0.61 4.34
N LEU A 200 9.46 1.28 3.21
CA LEU A 200 10.79 1.39 2.59
C LEU A 200 11.49 2.64 3.11
N VAL A 201 12.51 2.46 3.97
CA VAL A 201 13.12 3.58 4.71
C VAL A 201 14.00 4.50 3.87
N THR A 202 14.35 4.08 2.66
CA THR A 202 15.11 4.87 1.68
C THR A 202 14.22 5.73 0.77
N HIS A 203 12.91 5.67 0.95
CA HIS A 203 11.92 6.35 0.11
C HIS A 203 11.19 7.45 0.91
N PRO A 204 10.83 8.60 0.29
CA PRO A 204 10.19 9.71 1.01
C PRO A 204 8.87 9.32 1.69
N PHE A 205 8.05 8.52 1.00
CA PHE A 205 6.86 7.89 1.56
C PHE A 205 6.55 6.60 0.80
N PHE A 206 6.79 5.44 1.41
CA PHE A 206 6.41 4.15 0.84
C PHE A 206 5.92 3.30 1.99
N VAL A 207 4.60 3.18 2.11
CA VAL A 207 3.94 2.46 3.19
C VAL A 207 3.05 1.41 2.58
N ALA A 208 3.11 0.20 3.12
CA ALA A 208 2.19 -0.85 2.72
C ALA A 208 1.62 -1.55 3.96
N THR A 209 0.31 -1.78 3.96
CA THR A 209 -0.42 -2.37 5.09
C THR A 209 -1.29 -3.52 4.63
N LEU A 210 -1.32 -4.60 5.40
CA LEU A 210 -2.24 -5.70 5.14
C LEU A 210 -3.69 -5.32 5.50
N PHE A 211 -3.88 -4.50 6.53
CA PHE A 211 -5.18 -3.91 6.86
C PHE A 211 -5.59 -2.81 5.87
N GLN A 212 -6.86 -2.43 5.92
CA GLN A 212 -7.55 -1.50 5.01
C GLN A 212 -8.04 -0.26 5.77
N PRO A 213 -7.15 0.69 6.10
CA PRO A 213 -7.52 1.90 6.85
C PRO A 213 -8.55 2.76 6.13
N GLU A 214 -8.62 2.68 4.79
CA GLU A 214 -9.59 3.37 3.94
C GLU A 214 -11.03 3.12 4.38
N ARG A 215 -11.34 1.92 4.89
CA ARG A 215 -12.71 1.54 5.30
C ARG A 215 -13.26 2.44 6.41
N GLY A 216 -12.39 3.04 7.22
CA GLY A 216 -12.76 4.00 8.24
C GLY A 216 -13.53 5.21 7.68
N ALA A 217 -13.22 5.63 6.44
CA ALA A 217 -13.85 6.78 5.79
C ALA A 217 -15.37 6.63 5.62
N LEU A 218 -15.86 5.40 5.41
CA LEU A 218 -17.31 5.12 5.33
C LEU A 218 -18.06 5.41 6.63
N THR A 219 -17.34 5.47 7.75
CA THR A 219 -17.87 5.81 9.07
C THR A 219 -17.47 7.20 9.54
N GLY A 220 -16.92 8.04 8.65
CA GLY A 220 -16.44 9.39 8.96
C GLY A 220 -15.19 9.42 9.84
N LYS A 221 -14.45 8.29 9.92
CA LYS A 221 -13.15 8.27 10.60
C LYS A 221 -12.07 8.78 9.64
N PRO A 222 -11.14 9.63 10.11
CA PRO A 222 -9.98 10.02 9.32
C PRO A 222 -9.16 8.80 8.88
N VAL A 223 -8.50 8.91 7.73
CA VAL A 223 -7.58 7.89 7.21
C VAL A 223 -6.16 8.45 7.27
N PRO A 224 -5.40 8.24 8.37
CA PRO A 224 -4.13 8.93 8.59
C PRO A 224 -3.08 8.64 7.52
N LEU A 225 -3.11 7.44 6.94
CA LEU A 225 -2.19 7.07 5.86
C LEU A 225 -2.48 7.79 4.54
N ALA A 226 -3.76 8.06 4.23
CA ALA A 226 -4.10 8.90 3.08
C ALA A 226 -3.58 10.33 3.30
N GLN A 227 -3.80 10.91 4.48
CA GLN A 227 -3.26 12.24 4.83
C GLN A 227 -1.73 12.29 4.77
N ALA A 228 -1.05 11.27 5.28
CA ALA A 228 0.41 11.20 5.24
C ALA A 228 0.94 11.10 3.80
N MET A 229 0.28 10.31 2.95
CA MET A 229 0.62 10.19 1.52
C MET A 229 0.44 11.52 0.79
N LEU A 230 -0.70 12.20 0.95
CA LEU A 230 -0.95 13.49 0.29
C LEU A 230 0.01 14.58 0.77
N ARG A 231 0.33 14.59 2.06
CA ARG A 231 1.34 15.50 2.61
C ARG A 231 2.71 15.26 1.99
N ALA A 232 3.11 14.00 1.78
CA ALA A 232 4.37 13.67 1.12
C ALA A 232 4.37 14.05 -0.38
N ALA A 233 3.23 13.93 -1.06
CA ALA A 233 3.09 14.29 -2.47
C ALA A 233 3.12 15.80 -2.74
N ARG A 234 2.73 16.61 -1.75
CA ARG A 234 2.76 18.08 -1.85
C ARG A 234 4.19 18.66 -1.91
N GLY A 235 5.16 17.98 -1.31
CA GLY A 235 6.54 18.48 -1.12
C GLY A 235 6.73 19.23 0.20
#